data_AF-A0A085TRC9-F1
#
_entry.id   AF-A0A085TRC9-F1
#
_cell.length_a   1.000
_cell.length_b   1.000
_cell.length_c   1.000
_cell.angle_alpha   90.00
_cell.angle_beta   90.00
_cell.angle_gamma   90.00
#
_symmetry.space_group_name_H-M   'P 1'
#
loop_
_entity.id
_entity.type
_entity.pdbx_description
1 polymer ?
#
loop_
_entity_poly.entity_id
_entity_poly.type
_entity_poly.pdbx_seq_one_letter_code
_entity_poly.pdbx_strand_id
1 'polypeptide(L)' 'MHGFDGILQLDGYQGYNRLTRPTRKGGDPVRVAHCWAHARRKLKEVFDRDGSEIAAEGLRRIAEFYK' A
#
# COMPACT_ATOMS: atom_id res chain seq x y z
N MET A 1 -8.83 -12.05 24.41
CA MET A 1 -8.66 -11.77 22.96
C MET A 1 -7.18 -11.87 22.62
N HIS A 2 -6.80 -12.67 21.62
CA HIS A 2 -5.40 -12.93 21.23
C HIS A 2 -4.78 -11.87 20.30
N GLY A 3 -5.46 -10.73 20.09
CA GLY A 3 -5.03 -9.75 19.07
C GLY A 3 -5.44 -10.16 17.65
N PHE A 4 -5.12 -9.32 16.66
CA PHE A 4 -5.34 -9.60 15.23
C PHE A 4 -4.04 -10.13 14.61
N ASP A 5 -4.13 -11.21 13.84
CA ASP A 5 -3.01 -11.95 13.21
C ASP A 5 -3.15 -12.10 11.68
N GLY A 6 -4.19 -11.49 11.09
CA GLY A 6 -4.45 -11.48 9.66
C GLY A 6 -3.60 -10.49 8.86
N ILE A 7 -4.00 -10.26 7.60
CA ILE A 7 -3.43 -9.24 6.73
C ILE A 7 -4.32 -7.99 6.77
N LEU A 8 -3.71 -6.85 7.07
CA LEU A 8 -4.39 -5.56 7.06
C LEU A 8 -4.07 -4.79 5.77
N GLN A 9 -5.10 -4.44 5.00
CA GLN A 9 -4.94 -3.63 3.78
C GLN A 9 -4.92 -2.12 4.11
N LEU A 10 -3.93 -1.37 3.62
CA LEU A 10 -3.65 0.02 4.00
C LEU A 10 -3.31 0.93 2.80
N ASP A 11 -3.48 2.24 2.95
CA ASP A 11 -3.29 3.26 1.91
C ASP A 11 -1.89 3.93 1.88
N GLY A 12 -0.95 3.45 2.70
CA GLY A 12 0.42 4.00 2.79
C GLY A 12 0.57 5.12 3.81
N TYR A 13 -0.46 5.46 4.58
CA TYR A 13 -0.33 6.43 5.66
C TYR A 13 0.66 5.97 6.75
N GLN A 14 1.64 6.82 7.07
CA GLN A 14 2.71 6.48 8.01
C GLN A 14 2.22 6.18 9.43
N GLY A 15 1.01 6.61 9.80
CA GLY A 15 0.42 6.29 11.11
C GLY A 15 0.26 4.79 11.37
N TYR A 16 0.24 3.97 10.31
CA TYR A 16 0.18 2.52 10.43
C TYR A 16 1.52 1.86 10.74
N ASN A 17 2.65 2.57 10.64
CA ASN A 17 3.98 2.02 10.90
C ASN A 17 4.13 1.41 12.30
N ARG A 18 3.35 1.91 13.28
CA ARG A 18 3.33 1.34 14.64
C ARG A 18 2.77 -0.08 14.70
N LEU A 19 1.95 -0.48 13.72
CA LEU A 19 1.31 -1.79 13.68
C LEU A 19 2.24 -2.89 13.18
N THR A 20 3.27 -2.54 12.40
CA THR A 20 4.24 -3.49 11.82
C THR A 20 5.50 -3.66 12.66
N ARG A 21 5.58 -2.99 13.82
CA ARG A 21 6.77 -3.04 14.70
C ARG A 21 6.66 -4.17 15.72
N PRO A 22 7.79 -4.80 16.11
CA PRO A 22 7.82 -5.79 17.20
C PRO A 22 7.28 -5.26 18.54
N THR A 23 7.29 -3.95 18.73
CA THR A 23 6.80 -3.28 19.95
C THR A 23 5.29 -3.03 19.96
N ARG A 24 4.54 -3.51 18.96
CA ARG A 24 3.08 -3.38 18.88
C ARG A 24 2.44 -3.94 20.15
N LYS A 25 1.43 -3.22 20.67
CA LYS A 25 0.56 -3.70 21.74
C LYS A 25 -0.62 -4.46 21.13
N GLY A 26 -1.02 -5.58 21.75
CA GLY A 26 -2.18 -6.37 21.31
C GLY A 26 -1.87 -7.37 20.20
N GLY A 27 -0.69 -8.00 20.22
CA GLY A 27 -0.29 -9.09 19.33
C GLY A 27 1.03 -8.83 18.59
N ASP A 28 1.42 -9.79 17.78
CA ASP A 28 2.60 -9.72 16.92
C ASP A 28 2.50 -8.58 15.88
N PRO A 29 3.62 -8.21 15.22
CA PRO A 29 3.61 -7.31 14.07
C PRO A 29 2.53 -7.70 13.05
N VAL A 30 1.68 -6.73 12.71
CA VAL A 30 0.63 -6.93 11.71
C VAL A 30 1.26 -7.10 10.34
N ARG A 31 0.87 -8.15 9.63
CA ARG A 31 1.16 -8.31 8.21
C ARG A 31 0.29 -7.34 7.43
N VAL A 32 0.89 -6.62 6.49
CA VAL A 32 0.18 -5.57 5.74
C VAL A 32 0.20 -5.85 4.24
N ALA A 33 -0.88 -5.47 3.57
CA ALA A 33 -0.96 -5.37 2.12
C ALA A 33 -1.21 -3.90 1.76
N HIS A 34 -0.41 -3.34 0.86
CA HIS A 34 -0.63 -1.97 0.39
C HIS A 34 -1.69 -1.96 -0.72
N CYS A 35 -2.56 -0.95 -0.69
CA CYS A 35 -3.71 -0.87 -1.57
C CYS A 35 -3.30 -0.42 -2.99
N TRP A 36 -3.55 -1.28 -3.98
CA TRP A 36 -3.29 -0.97 -5.40
C TRP A 36 -4.05 0.24 -5.93
N ALA A 37 -5.28 0.49 -5.45
CA ALA A 37 -6.05 1.66 -5.86
C ALA A 37 -5.37 2.97 -5.43
N HIS A 38 -4.79 3.00 -4.22
CA HIS A 38 -4.05 4.15 -3.70
C HIS A 38 -2.75 4.37 -4.47
N ALA A 39 -1.99 3.30 -4.73
CA ALA A 39 -0.78 3.37 -5.55
C ALA A 39 -1.07 3.88 -6.97
N ARG A 40 -2.12 3.34 -7.61
CA ARG A 40 -2.56 3.77 -8.95
C ARG A 40 -2.91 5.25 -8.99
N ARG A 41 -3.66 5.76 -8.01
CA ARG A 41 -4.00 7.19 -7.93
C ARG A 41 -2.76 8.07 -7.86
N LYS A 42 -1.78 7.73 -7.02
CA LYS A 42 -0.54 8.51 -6.88
C LYS A 42 0.31 8.49 -8.16
N LEU A 43 0.40 7.34 -8.82
CA LEU A 43 1.09 7.22 -10.10
C LEU A 43 0.40 8.05 -11.19
N LYS A 44 -0.94 8.06 -11.22
CA LYS A 44 -1.72 8.88 -12.15
C LYS A 44 -1.48 10.37 -11.94
N GLU A 45 -1.47 10.84 -10.69
CA GLU A 45 -1.13 12.24 -10.36
C GLU A 45 0.25 12.66 -10.88
N VAL A 46 1.25 11.79 -10.74
CA VAL A 46 2.61 12.05 -11.25
C VAL A 46 2.61 12.09 -12.77
N PHE A 47 2.04 11.08 -13.42
CA PHE A 47 1.95 11.02 -14.87
C PHE A 47 1.21 12.24 -15.46
N ASP A 48 0.11 12.66 -14.85
CA ASP A 48 -0.66 13.82 -15.32
C ASP A 48 0.09 15.15 -15.18
N ARG A 49 1.03 15.23 -14.23
CA ARG A 49 1.82 16.44 -14.00
C ARG A 49 2.93 16.62 -15.03
N ASP A 50 3.65 15.56 -15.37
CA ASP A 50 4.91 15.68 -16.14
C ASP A 50 5.13 14.58 -17.19
N GLY A 51 4.19 13.66 -17.39
CA GLY A 51 4.30 12.59 -18.38
C GLY A 51 5.35 11.51 -18.03
N SER A 52 5.77 11.40 -16.76
CA SER A 52 6.79 10.44 -16.31
C SER A 52 6.59 9.02 -16.86
N GLU A 53 7.58 8.53 -17.62
CA GLU A 53 7.58 7.16 -18.16
C GLU A 53 7.58 6.09 -17.06
N ILE A 54 8.23 6.37 -15.93
CA ILE A 54 8.23 5.48 -14.76
C ILE A 54 6.82 5.37 -14.18
N ALA A 55 6.09 6.49 -14.09
CA ALA A 55 4.71 6.47 -13.62
C ALA A 55 3.80 5.71 -14.60
N ALA A 56 3.99 5.89 -15.90
CA ALA A 56 3.26 5.14 -16.94
C ALA A 56 3.50 3.63 -16.86
N GLU A 57 4.75 3.19 -16.66
CA GLU A 57 5.10 1.79 -16.42
C GLU A 57 4.39 1.24 -15.17
N GLY A 58 4.40 1.99 -14.07
CA GLY A 58 3.71 1.60 -12.84
C GLY A 58 2.21 1.40 -13.05
N LEU A 59 1.55 2.31 -13.77
CA LEU A 59 0.13 2.20 -14.12
C LEU A 59 -0.15 0.96 -14.96
N ARG A 60 0.70 0.68 -15.97
CA ARG A 60 0.59 -0.52 -16.81
C ARG A 60 0.69 -1.80 -15.98
N ARG A 61 1.70 -1.91 -15.11
CA ARG A 61 1.86 -3.08 -14.22
C ARG A 61 0.67 -3.31 -13.29
N ILE A 62 0.13 -2.25 -12.70
CA ILE A 62 -1.06 -2.38 -11.84
C ILE A 62 -2.27 -2.86 -12.65
N ALA A 63 -2.42 -2.41 -13.91
CA ALA A 63 -3.51 -2.86 -14.76
C ALA A 63 -3.44 -4.38 -15.06
N GLU A 64 -2.25 -4.96 -15.15
CA GLU A 64 -2.07 -6.42 -15.37
C GLU A 64 -2.68 -7.27 -14.25
N PHE A 65 -2.82 -6.77 -13.03
CA PHE A 65 -3.46 -7.51 -11.93
C PHE A 65 -4.97 -7.68 -12.08
N TYR A 66 -5.60 -6.90 -12.96
CA TYR A 66 -7.05 -6.88 -13.16
C TYR A 66 -7.46 -7.42 -14.53
N LYS A 67 -6.53 -8.04 -15.26
CA LYS A 67 -6.80 -8.73 -16.52
C LYS A 67 -7.34 -10.13 -16.29
#